data_AF-A0A395CRW2-F1
#
_entry.id   AF-A0A395CRW2-F1
#
_cell.length_a   1.000
_cell.length_b   1.000
_cell.length_c   1.000
_cell.angle_alpha   90.00
_cell.angle_beta   90.00
_cell.angle_gamma   90.00
#
_symmetry.space_group_name_H-M   'P 1'
#
loop_
_entity.id
_entity.type
_entity.pdbx_description
1 polymer ?
#
loop_
_entity_poly.entity_id
_entity_poly.type
_entity_poly.pdbx_seq_one_letter_code
_entity_poly.pdbx_strand_id
1 'polypeptide(L)' 'MPSSKRQTVYSKVSVKSQTVLPTAVRERLRIKPGDRLRYVIDEKGVRIERGAPNEEDDPFATFTEWASEADDEAYADL' A
#
# COMPACT_ATOMS: atom_id res chain seq x y z
N MET A 1 -11.21 14.24 -21.21
CA MET A 1 -10.60 13.38 -20.17
C MET A 1 -9.13 13.25 -20.49
N PRO A 2 -8.18 13.71 -19.65
CA PRO A 2 -6.77 13.57 -19.95
C PRO A 2 -6.44 12.07 -20.00
N SER A 3 -6.08 11.60 -21.20
CA SER A 3 -5.64 10.22 -21.44
C SER A 3 -4.38 9.96 -20.62
N SER A 4 -4.49 9.11 -19.60
CA SER A 4 -3.32 8.68 -18.83
C SER A 4 -2.41 7.88 -19.75
N LYS A 5 -1.17 8.36 -19.94
CA LYS A 5 -0.15 7.70 -20.76
C LYS A 5 0.10 6.29 -20.21
N ARG A 6 -0.22 5.24 -20.99
CA ARG A 6 0.13 3.86 -20.64
C ARG A 6 1.64 3.69 -20.77
N GLN A 7 2.28 3.23 -19.70
CA GLN A 7 3.69 2.84 -19.69
C GLN A 7 3.80 1.36 -19.34
N THR A 8 4.51 0.60 -20.17
CA THR A 8 4.80 -0.82 -19.93
C THR A 8 6.28 -0.96 -19.56
N VAL A 9 6.56 -1.70 -18.49
CA VAL A 9 7.93 -2.02 -18.05
C VAL A 9 7.99 -3.50 -17.69
N TYR A 10 9.18 -4.08 -17.82
CA TYR A 10 9.41 -5.51 -17.59
C TYR A 10 10.48 -5.71 -16.53
N SER A 11 10.37 -6.78 -15.76
CA SER A 11 11.40 -7.26 -14.84
C SER A 11 11.52 -8.77 -14.96
N LYS A 12 12.72 -9.30 -14.70
CA LYS A 12 12.95 -10.75 -14.70
C LYS A 12 12.54 -11.34 -13.36
N VAL A 13 12.00 -12.56 -13.40
CA VAL A 13 11.76 -13.37 -12.20
C VAL A 13 13.00 -14.24 -11.95
N SER A 14 13.52 -14.20 -10.72
CA SER A 14 14.65 -15.01 -10.28
C SER A 14 14.22 -16.45 -10.00
N VAL A 15 15.20 -17.33 -9.76
CA VAL A 15 14.97 -18.75 -9.42
C VAL A 15 14.12 -18.95 -8.16
N LYS A 16 14.05 -17.95 -7.27
CA LYS A 16 13.24 -17.99 -6.04
C LYS A 16 11.88 -17.32 -6.22
N SER A 17 11.41 -17.15 -7.45
CA SER A 17 10.18 -16.44 -7.78
C SER A 17 10.15 -14.98 -7.30
N GLN A 18 11.32 -14.37 -7.11
CA GLN A 18 11.44 -12.96 -6.72
C GLN A 18 11.63 -12.11 -7.97
N THR A 19 11.07 -10.90 -8.00
CA THR A 19 11.38 -9.92 -9.03
C THR A 19 11.71 -8.59 -8.41
N VAL A 20 12.63 -7.86 -9.04
CA VAL A 20 12.96 -6.49 -8.64
C VAL A 20 11.99 -5.57 -9.35
N LEU A 21 11.20 -4.80 -8.59
CA LEU A 21 10.32 -3.80 -9.15
C LEU A 21 11.13 -2.73 -9.89
N PRO A 22 10.86 -2.48 -11.19
CA PRO A 22 11.50 -1.41 -11.95
C PRO A 22 11.33 -0.05 -11.26
N THR A 23 12.29 0.85 -11.46
CA THR A 23 12.29 2.18 -10.81
C THR A 23 10.98 2.94 -11.01
N ALA A 24 10.45 2.94 -12.25
CA ALA A 24 9.17 3.59 -12.56
C ALA A 24 7.99 3.04 -11.72
N VAL A 25 7.97 1.75 -11.41
CA VAL A 25 6.93 1.14 -10.58
C VAL A 25 7.10 1.53 -9.11
N ARG A 26 8.34 1.47 -8.60
CA ARG A 26 8.63 1.85 -7.20
C ARG A 26 8.25 3.30 -6.91
N GLU A 27 8.63 4.21 -7.80
CA GLU A 27 8.31 5.64 -7.69
C GLU A 27 6.81 5.87 -7.76
N ARG A 28 6.10 5.17 -8.65
CA ARG A 28 4.66 5.30 -8.78
C ARG A 28 3.89 4.79 -7.56
N LEU A 29 4.38 3.72 -6.94
CA LEU A 29 3.83 3.16 -5.70
C LEU A 29 4.31 3.90 -4.44
N ARG A 30 5.36 4.73 -4.55
CA ARG A 30 6.00 5.46 -3.43
C ARG A 30 6.41 4.53 -2.28
N ILE A 31 6.96 3.37 -2.64
CA ILE A 31 7.38 2.34 -1.69
C ILE A 31 8.88 2.46 -1.34
N LYS A 32 9.21 2.09 -0.11
CA LYS A 32 10.59 1.99 0.41
C LYS A 32 10.92 0.55 0.82
N PRO A 33 12.20 0.20 0.98
CA PRO A 33 12.58 -1.08 1.60
C PRO A 33 11.88 -1.25 2.96
N GLY A 34 11.22 -2.39 3.18
CA GLY A 34 10.40 -2.66 4.37
C GLY A 34 8.90 -2.40 4.18
N ASP A 35 8.51 -1.61 3.18
CA ASP A 35 7.09 -1.45 2.85
C ASP A 35 6.50 -2.74 2.27
N ARG A 36 5.21 -2.95 2.54
CA ARG A 36 4.46 -4.10 2.05
C ARG A 36 3.73 -3.77 0.75
N LEU A 37 3.46 -4.83 -0.01
CA LEU A 37 2.68 -4.77 -1.24
C LEU A 37 1.41 -5.58 -1.05
N ARG A 38 0.28 -5.02 -1.49
CA ARG A 38 -0.99 -5.72 -1.57
C ARG A 38 -1.17 -6.25 -2.99
N TYR A 39 -1.39 -7.55 -3.11
CA TYR A 39 -1.79 -8.17 -4.37
C TYR A 39 -3.30 -8.35 -4.36
N VAL A 40 -3.98 -7.67 -5.26
CA VAL A 40 -5.41 -7.85 -5.51
C VAL A 40 -5.55 -8.77 -6.71
N ILE A 41 -6.20 -9.91 -6.50
CA ILE A 41 -6.40 -10.95 -7.52
C ILE A 41 -7.91 -11.01 -7.78
N ASP A 42 -8.31 -10.66 -9.00
CA ASP A 42 -9.69 -10.67 -9.45
C ASP A 42 -9.80 -11.20 -10.90
N GLU A 43 -11.00 -11.18 -11.47
CA GLU A 43 -11.27 -11.66 -12.83
C GLU A 43 -10.51 -10.89 -13.93
N LYS A 44 -10.07 -9.66 -13.66
CA LYS A 44 -9.32 -8.81 -14.59
C LYS A 44 -7.82 -9.06 -14.51
N GLY A 45 -7.35 -9.77 -13.47
CA GLY A 45 -5.97 -10.19 -13.31
C GLY A 45 -5.40 -9.84 -11.93
N VAL A 46 -4.10 -9.51 -11.91
CA VAL A 46 -3.36 -9.19 -10.69
C VAL A 46 -3.00 -7.71 -10.68
N ARG A 47 -3.44 -6.98 -9.66
CA ARG A 47 -3.05 -5.59 -9.40
C ARG A 47 -2.17 -5.53 -8.15
N ILE A 48 -1.08 -4.77 -8.26
CA ILE A 48 -0.16 -4.51 -7.14
C ILE A 48 -0.43 -3.11 -6.62
N GLU A 49 -0.66 -3.01 -5.32
CA GLU A 49 -0.90 -1.75 -4.60
C GLU A 49 0.08 -1.61 -3.45
N ARG A 50 0.28 -0.37 -2.98
CA ARG A 50 0.98 -0.14 -1.72
C ARG A 50 0.14 -0.74 -0.59
N GLY A 51 0.73 -1.64 0.19
CA GLY A 51 0.08 -2.19 1.37
C GLY A 51 -0.05 -1.13 2.46
N ALA A 52 -1.18 -1.13 3.16
CA ALA A 52 -1.30 -0.39 4.41
C ALA A 52 -0.28 -0.92 5.44
N PRO A 53 0.12 -0.10 6.44
CA PRO A 53 0.68 -0.63 7.68
C PRO A 53 -0.23 -1.75 8.19
N ASN A 54 0.32 -2.77 8.84
CA ASN A 54 -0.52 -3.76 9.49
C ASN A 54 -1.34 -3.02 10.54
N GLU A 55 -2.67 -3.14 10.51
CA GLU A 55 -3.47 -2.92 11.71
C GLU A 55 -2.96 -3.80 12.85
N GLU A 56 -2.45 -5.00 12.55
CA GLU A 56 -1.81 -5.89 13.54
C GLU A 56 -0.50 -5.34 14.16
N ASP A 57 0.19 -4.41 13.47
CA ASP A 57 1.40 -3.74 14.00
C ASP A 57 1.04 -2.36 14.58
N ASP A 58 -0.22 -1.93 14.47
CA ASP A 58 -0.74 -0.78 15.19
C ASP A 58 -1.26 -1.27 16.55
N PRO A 59 -0.54 -0.98 17.65
CA PRO A 59 -0.95 -1.39 18.99
C PRO A 59 -2.33 -0.83 19.38
N PHE A 60 -2.87 0.13 18.62
CA PHE A 60 -4.17 0.76 18.84
C PHE A 60 -5.27 0.31 17.87
N ALA A 61 -5.01 -0.57 16.89
CA ALA A 61 -6.00 -0.95 15.88
C ALA A 61 -7.30 -1.56 16.44
N THR A 62 -7.24 -2.19 17.62
CA THR A 62 -8.42 -2.76 18.29
C THR A 62 -9.14 -1.75 19.20
N PHE A 63 -8.52 -0.61 19.52
CA PHE A 63 -9.08 0.41 20.41
C PHE A 63 -9.97 1.43 19.66
N THR A 64 -10.91 0.91 18.86
CA THR A 64 -11.87 1.75 18.13
C THR A 64 -12.90 2.43 19.05
N GLU A 65 -13.04 1.96 20.29
CA GLU A 65 -13.94 2.53 21.30
C GLU A 65 -13.50 3.90 21.85
N TRP A 66 -12.28 4.35 21.53
CA TRP A 66 -11.69 5.63 21.99
C TRP A 66 -11.34 6.57 20.84
N ALA A 67 -11.77 6.23 19.62
CA ALA A 67 -11.62 7.04 18.42
C ALA A 67 -12.97 7.62 17.99
N SER A 68 -13.79 8.03 18.97
CA SER A 68 -15.09 8.66 18.68
C SER A 68 -14.90 10.15 18.39
N GLU A 69 -15.88 10.74 17.69
CA GLU A 69 -15.89 12.18 17.38
C GLU A 69 -15.85 13.04 18.66
N ALA A 70 -16.36 12.52 19.78
CA ALA A 70 -16.30 13.18 21.09
C ALA A 70 -14.89 13.14 21.72
N ASP A 71 -14.10 12.10 21.43
CA ASP A 71 -12.71 11.99 21.90
C ASP A 71 -11.80 12.93 21.11
N ASP A 72 -12.00 13.02 19.79
CA ASP A 72 -11.28 13.97 18.93
C ASP A 72 -11.54 15.42 19.38
N GLU A 73 -12.80 15.79 19.67
CA GLU A 73 -13.13 17.15 20.15
C GLU A 73 -12.49 17.46 21.52
N ALA A 74 -12.39 16.47 22.41
CA ALA A 74 -11.85 16.65 23.75
C ALA A 74 -10.31 16.73 23.80
N TYR A 75 -9.61 16.10 22.85
CA TYR A 75 -8.15 15.93 22.89
C TYR A 75 -7.38 16.45 21.68
N ALA A 76 -8.03 17.08 20.68
CA ALA A 76 -7.37 17.60 19.48
C ALA A 76 -6.26 18.64 19.72
N ASP A 77 -6.25 19.30 20.89
CA ASP A 77 -5.37 20.44 21.21
C ASP A 77 -4.38 20.14 22.37
N LEU A 78 -4.21 18.87 22.74
CA LEU A 78 -3.30 18.41 23.81
C LEU A 78 -1.91 18.01 23.28
#